data_AF-A0A0Q3S1J8-F1
#
_entry.id   AF-A0A0Q3S1J8-F1
#
_cell.length_a   1.000
_cell.length_b   1.000
_cell.length_c   1.000
_cell.angle_alpha   90.00
_cell.angle_beta   90.00
_cell.angle_gamma   90.00
#
_symmetry.space_group_name_H-M   'P 1'
#
loop_
_entity.id
_entity.type
_entity.pdbx_description
1 polymer ?
#
loop_
_entity_poly.entity_id
_entity_poly.type
_entity_poly.pdbx_seq_one_letter_code
_entity_poly.pdbx_strand_id
1 'polypeptide(L)' 'MIKIRLATSNDRQQLVNVLNKATLALQQKGICQWDYPWDVNKIISEIKNNYAYVLFLDEEIVGTFCIKK' A
#
# COMPACT_ATOMS: atom_id res chain seq x y z
N MET A 1 -6.55 -6.11 -17.22
CA MET A 1 -5.27 -6.84 -17.14
C MET A 1 -4.73 -6.77 -15.73
N ILE A 2 -4.35 -7.91 -15.12
CA ILE A 2 -3.74 -7.93 -13.78
C ILE A 2 -2.22 -7.91 -13.91
N LYS A 3 -1.55 -7.06 -13.14
CA LYS A 3 -0.08 -6.96 -13.14
C LYS A 3 0.45 -6.66 -11.75
N ILE A 4 1.57 -7.28 -11.40
CA ILE A 4 2.34 -6.96 -10.20
C ILE A 4 3.69 -6.36 -10.63
N ARG A 5 4.13 -5.31 -9.93
CA ARG A 5 5.48 -4.75 -10.09
C ARG A 5 5.97 -4.14 -8.78
N LEU A 6 7.28 -3.90 -8.68
CA LEU A 6 7.82 -3.02 -7.66
C LEU A 6 7.15 -1.65 -7.73
N ALA A 7 6.86 -1.09 -6.56
CA ALA A 7 6.37 0.27 -6.42
C ALA A 7 7.48 1.27 -6.76
N THR A 8 7.08 2.42 -7.28
CA THR A 8 7.96 3.55 -7.60
C THR A 8 7.56 4.76 -6.76
N SER A 9 8.42 5.78 -6.73
CA SER A 9 8.17 7.03 -5.98
C SER A 9 6.87 7.74 -6.39
N ASN A 10 6.38 7.52 -7.61
CA ASN A 10 5.14 8.10 -8.11
C ASN A 10 3.90 7.39 -7.54
N ASP A 11 4.03 6.14 -7.12
CA ASP A 11 2.90 5.36 -6.59
C ASP A 11 2.59 5.70 -5.13
N ARG A 12 3.50 6.40 -4.42
CA ARG A 12 3.47 6.58 -2.96
C ARG A 12 2.10 7.00 -2.40
N GLN A 13 1.42 7.93 -3.07
CA GLN A 13 0.15 8.46 -2.59
C GLN A 13 -0.97 7.43 -2.78
N GLN A 14 -0.95 6.69 -3.89
CA GLN A 14 -1.92 5.62 -4.13
C GLN A 14 -1.73 4.46 -3.15
N LEU A 15 -0.50 4.08 -2.79
CA LEU A 15 -0.25 3.07 -1.75
C LEU A 15 -0.83 3.50 -0.41
N VAL A 16 -0.56 4.73 0.03
CA VAL A 16 -1.12 5.29 1.27
C VAL A 16 -2.64 5.25 1.24
N ASN A 17 -3.26 5.60 0.10
CA ASN A 17 -4.71 5.57 -0.06
C ASN A 17 -5.27 4.15 0.04
N VAL A 18 -4.65 3.16 -0.60
CA VAL A 18 -5.05 1.74 -0.53
C VAL A 18 -4.95 1.22 0.90
N LEU A 19 -3.84 1.50 1.59
CA LEU A 19 -3.61 1.06 2.97
C LEU A 19 -4.59 1.73 3.94
N ASN A 20 -4.86 3.02 3.79
CA ASN A 20 -5.86 3.75 4.58
C ASN A 20 -7.27 3.19 4.37
N LYS A 21 -7.66 2.90 3.13
CA LYS A 21 -8.95 2.25 2.81
C LYS A 21 -9.07 0.89 3.51
N ALA A 22 -8.01 0.08 3.48
CA ALA A 22 -7.97 -1.21 4.15
C ALA A 22 -8.05 -1.08 5.68
N THR A 23 -7.29 -0.16 6.27
CA THR A 23 -7.34 0.10 7.73
C THR A 23 -8.72 0.54 8.19
N LEU A 24 -9.35 1.50 7.50
CA LEU A 24 -10.70 1.96 7.86
C LEU A 24 -11.74 0.83 7.73
N ALA A 25 -11.66 0.00 6.68
CA ALA A 25 -12.55 -1.14 6.51
C ALA A 25 -12.39 -2.21 7.61
N LEU A 26 -11.19 -2.39 8.14
CA LEU A 26 -10.93 -3.27 9.30
C LEU A 26 -11.48 -2.64 10.60
N GLN A 27 -11.24 -1.36 10.83
CA GLN A 27 -11.74 -0.65 12.02
C GLN A 27 -13.27 -0.66 12.08
N GLN A 28 -13.96 -0.52 10.94
CA GLN A 28 -15.43 -0.65 10.86
C GLN A 28 -15.94 -2.03 11.28
N LYS A 29 -15.09 -3.07 11.21
CA LYS A 29 -15.38 -4.43 11.67
C LYS A 29 -14.93 -4.68 13.11
N GLY A 30 -14.48 -3.64 13.83
CA GLY A 30 -13.91 -3.75 15.17
C GLY A 30 -12.48 -4.30 15.20
N ILE A 31 -11.80 -4.40 14.05
CA ILE A 31 -10.44 -4.93 13.94
C ILE A 31 -9.44 -3.75 13.89
N CYS A 32 -8.84 -3.43 15.03
CA CYS A 32 -7.89 -2.32 15.19
C CYS A 32 -6.44 -2.77 15.04
N GLN A 33 -6.08 -3.38 13.90
CA GLN A 33 -4.74 -3.97 13.69
C GLN A 33 -3.66 -2.94 13.32
N TRP A 34 -4.03 -1.88 12.61
CA TRP A 34 -3.10 -0.86 12.11
C TRP A 34 -3.51 0.54 12.56
N ASP A 35 -2.50 1.39 12.72
CA ASP A 35 -2.70 2.82 12.96
C ASP A 35 -3.27 3.51 11.71
N TYR A 36 -4.08 4.54 11.95
CA TYR A 36 -4.62 5.41 10.91
C TYR A 36 -4.34 6.88 11.26
N PRO A 37 -3.94 7.72 10.28
CA PRO A 37 -3.58 7.37 8.90
C PRO A 37 -2.19 6.71 8.81
N TRP A 38 -1.95 6.00 7.71
CA TRP A 38 -0.62 5.48 7.39
C TRP A 38 0.40 6.61 7.17
N ASP A 39 1.57 6.47 7.80
CA ASP A 39 2.70 7.38 7.63
C ASP A 39 3.35 7.21 6.25
N VAL A 40 3.26 8.24 5.42
CA VAL A 40 3.84 8.27 4.08
C VAL A 40 5.35 8.05 4.08
N ASN A 41 6.07 8.46 5.13
CA ASN A 41 7.51 8.30 5.20
C ASN A 41 7.91 6.82 5.34
N LYS A 42 7.11 6.03 6.06
CA LYS A 42 7.28 4.56 6.10
C LYS A 42 7.14 3.98 4.69
N ILE A 43 6.09 4.36 3.95
CA ILE A 43 5.87 3.89 2.58
C ILE A 43 7.02 4.29 1.65
N ILE A 44 7.51 5.52 1.74
CA ILE A 44 8.68 5.99 0.97
C ILE A 44 9.90 5.12 1.26
N SER A 45 10.14 4.77 2.53
CA SER A 45 11.24 3.89 2.92
C SER A 45 11.09 2.50 2.30
N GLU A 46 9.90 1.90 2.35
CA GLU A 46 9.62 0.59 1.75
C GLU A 46 9.81 0.61 0.22
N ILE A 47 9.42 1.69 -0.46
CA ILE A 47 9.66 1.89 -1.90
C ILE A 47 11.16 1.98 -2.18
N LYS A 48 11.90 2.84 -1.44
CA LYS A 48 13.33 3.05 -1.64
C LYS A 48 14.16 1.78 -1.46
N ASN A 49 13.74 0.91 -0.54
CA ASN A 49 14.40 -0.36 -0.27
C ASN A 49 13.97 -1.50 -1.22
N ASN A 50 13.15 -1.21 -2.24
CA ASN A 50 12.57 -2.21 -3.16
C ASN A 50 11.79 -3.32 -2.43
N TYR A 51 11.11 -2.97 -1.34
CA TYR A 51 10.26 -3.91 -0.59
C TYR A 51 8.80 -3.83 -0.98
N ALA A 52 8.32 -2.64 -1.36
CA ALA A 52 6.91 -2.44 -1.71
C ALA A 52 6.60 -2.86 -3.16
N TYR A 53 5.51 -3.61 -3.32
CA TYR A 53 4.94 -4.03 -4.60
C TYR A 53 3.52 -3.50 -4.75
N VAL A 54 3.11 -3.29 -5.99
CA VAL A 54 1.75 -2.84 -6.34
C VAL A 54 1.06 -3.87 -7.20
N LEU A 55 -0.23 -4.07 -6.93
CA LEU A 55 -1.14 -4.85 -7.75
C LEU A 55 -1.98 -3.89 -8.59
N PHE A 56 -1.82 -3.97 -9.91
CA PHE A 56 -2.66 -3.29 -10.88
C PHE A 56 -3.82 -4.18 -11.29
N LEU A 57 -4.99 -3.58 -11.37
CA LEU A 57 -6.11 -4.07 -12.16
C LEU A 57 -6.42 -2.99 -13.21
N ASP A 58 -6.16 -3.32 -14.47
CA ASP A 58 -6.14 -2.38 -15.58
C ASP A 58 -5.10 -1.27 -15.34
N GLU A 59 -5.51 -0.02 -15.12
CA GLU A 59 -4.61 1.12 -14.90
C GLU A 59 -4.61 1.64 -13.45
N GLU A 60 -5.35 0.98 -12.55
CA GLU A 60 -5.47 1.40 -11.15
C GLU A 60 -4.69 0.47 -10.21
N ILE A 61 -3.99 1.07 -9.24
CA ILE A 61 -3.41 0.33 -8.11
C ILE A 61 -4.53 -0.04 -7.14
N VAL A 62 -4.85 -1.33 -7.07
CA VAL A 62 -5.91 -1.88 -6.21
C VAL A 62 -5.36 -2.60 -4.98
N GLY A 63 -4.05 -2.82 -4.92
CA GLY A 63 -3.41 -3.53 -3.82
C GLY A 63 -1.94 -3.21 -3.67
N THR A 64 -1.40 -3.48 -2.49
CA THR A 64 0.01 -3.37 -2.18
C THR A 64 0.42 -4.42 -1.16
N PHE A 65 1.68 -4.84 -1.20
CA PHE A 65 2.29 -5.72 -0.20
C PHE A 65 3.80 -5.46 -0.14
N CYS A 66 4.43 -5.84 0.98
CA CYS A 66 5.87 -5.73 1.16
C CYS A 66 6.51 -7.12 1.27
N ILE A 67 7.64 -7.33 0.60
CA ILE A 67 8.50 -8.51 0.79
C ILE A 67 9.86 -8.03 1.30
N LYS A 68 10.23 -8.50 2.49
CA LYS A 68 11.51 -8.21 3.15
C LYS A 68 12.30 -9.51 3.29
N LYS A 69 13.62 -9.43 3.17
CA LYS A 69 14.54 -10.51 3.56
C LYS A 69 14.76 -10.51 5.06
#